data_AF-A0A650AVL8-F1
#
_entry.id   AF-A0A650AVL8-F1
#
_cell.length_a   1.000
_cell.length_b   1.000
_cell.length_c   1.000
_cell.angle_alpha   90.00
_cell.angle_beta   90.00
_cell.angle_gamma   90.00
#
_symmetry.space_group_name_H-M   'P 1'
#
loop_
_entity.id
_entity.type
_entity.pdbx_description
1 polymer ?
#
loop_
_entity_poly.entity_id
_entity_poly.type
_entity_poly.pdbx_seq_one_letter_code
_entity_poly.pdbx_strand_id
1 'polypeptide(L)'
;MGGVGKTTILTEINNKLGYSDYESDCGYDFVIWVTVSTTIDLAEIVNCIGSRIGRDDEEWRSKRLEDRASDIFAFLNKKKFVLLLDGLWERIDLKKIGIPVPSLQNGSKVVFTCRSEDVCGVMGAQEKVRVECLSPENAWDLFCKKVGKQTIEAHPDIHSLAMEVCQKCYGLPLMLNTLGLTMSSKRTPSEWRFVLNRLVGNAVIPLMEEKILSNLKLSYDSLENETIKSCFLYLCFVTRTPRIEMHSKEELVLQWFADGLLEDLVDDADNYFHVLDCGYAVLSALQSAGLCDSGPFYHNAHRLYKMHDVIIEMGQWVSH
;
A
#
# COMPACT_ATOMS: atom_id res chain seq x y z
N MET A 1 4.81 1.23 -13.45
CA MET A 1 4.26 -0.08 -13.03
C MET A 1 3.95 -0.11 -11.53
N GLY A 2 2.75 -0.56 -11.15
CA GLY A 2 2.36 -0.80 -9.75
C GLY A 2 2.96 -2.10 -9.18
N GLY A 3 3.05 -2.24 -7.86
CA GLY A 3 3.43 -3.51 -7.20
C GLY A 3 4.92 -3.90 -7.22
N VAL A 4 5.81 -3.10 -7.84
CA VAL A 4 7.26 -3.39 -7.95
C VAL A 4 8.09 -3.07 -6.71
N GLY A 5 7.49 -2.51 -5.64
CA GLY A 5 8.21 -2.24 -4.38
C GLY A 5 8.80 -0.82 -4.22
N LYS A 6 8.35 0.16 -5.02
CA LYS A 6 8.79 1.58 -4.90
C LYS A 6 8.60 2.14 -3.49
N THR A 7 7.39 2.01 -2.94
CA THR A 7 7.07 2.43 -1.57
C THR A 7 7.94 1.74 -0.55
N THR A 8 8.20 0.43 -0.71
CA THR A 8 9.08 -0.34 0.18
C THR A 8 10.50 0.22 0.19
N ILE A 9 11.06 0.53 -0.98
CA ILE A 9 12.38 1.18 -1.10
C ILE A 9 12.37 2.55 -0.42
N LEU A 10 11.31 3.35 -0.65
CA LEU A 10 11.17 4.66 -0.01
C LEU A 10 11.10 4.53 1.52
N THR A 11 10.39 3.52 2.04
CA THR A 11 10.33 3.21 3.48
C THR A 11 11.70 2.85 4.04
N GLU A 12 12.50 2.05 3.34
CA GLU A 12 13.88 1.75 3.75
C GLU A 12 14.77 3.01 3.77
N ILE A 13 14.59 3.91 2.79
CA ILE A 13 15.25 5.23 2.80
C ILE A 13 14.82 6.03 4.02
N ASN A 14 13.52 6.14 4.28
CA ASN A 14 12.98 6.85 5.44
C ASN A 14 13.55 6.29 6.75
N ASN A 15 13.58 4.97 6.90
CA ASN A 15 14.09 4.33 8.10
C ASN A 15 15.58 4.62 8.29
N LYS A 16 16.39 4.47 7.23
CA LYS A 16 17.83 4.78 7.29
C LYS A 16 18.13 6.25 7.58
N LEU A 17 17.26 7.17 7.16
CA LEU A 17 17.39 8.59 7.47
C LEU A 17 16.81 8.95 8.85
N GLY A 18 15.84 8.19 9.35
CA GLY A 18 15.11 8.44 10.59
C GLY A 18 15.68 7.73 11.83
N TYR A 19 16.49 6.69 11.69
CA TYR A 19 17.22 6.09 12.80
C TYR A 19 18.37 7.02 13.24
N SER A 20 18.04 7.96 14.11
CA SER A 20 18.99 8.72 14.91
C SER A 20 19.41 7.92 16.17
N ASP A 21 19.77 6.64 16.01
CA ASP A 21 20.46 5.92 17.08
C ASP A 21 21.97 6.18 16.94
N TYR A 22 22.40 7.25 17.59
CA TYR A 22 23.75 7.58 18.11
C TYR A 22 25.01 7.47 17.21
N GLU A 23 24.99 6.92 16.00
CA GLU A 23 26.20 6.79 15.15
C GLU A 23 26.07 7.28 13.71
N SER A 24 24.90 7.74 13.26
CA SER A 24 24.74 8.32 11.92
C SER A 24 23.91 9.60 11.92
N ASP A 25 24.55 10.73 12.17
CA ASP A 25 23.99 12.03 11.84
C ASP A 25 23.94 12.15 10.31
N CYS A 26 22.82 11.76 9.70
CA CYS A 26 22.60 11.89 8.26
C CYS A 26 22.57 13.37 7.81
N GLY A 27 22.66 14.31 8.75
CA GLY A 27 22.84 15.73 8.51
C GLY A 27 21.59 16.41 7.97
N TYR A 28 20.40 15.86 8.21
CA TYR A 28 19.11 16.45 7.87
C TYR A 28 18.36 16.82 9.16
N ASP A 29 17.87 18.07 9.23
CA ASP A 29 17.02 18.53 10.33
C ASP A 29 15.66 17.80 10.36
N PHE A 30 15.13 17.45 9.18
CA PHE A 30 13.80 16.84 9.03
C PHE A 30 13.76 15.80 7.91
N VAL A 31 13.08 14.69 8.17
CA VAL A 31 12.65 13.70 7.17
C VAL A 31 11.12 13.68 7.19
N ILE A 32 10.51 14.12 6.09
CA ILE A 32 9.07 14.36 6.00
C ILE A 32 8.48 13.36 5.03
N TRP A 33 7.69 12.42 5.53
CA TRP A 33 6.94 11.47 4.70
C TRP A 33 5.51 11.98 4.44
N VAL A 34 5.12 12.03 3.17
CA VAL A 34 3.76 12.31 2.73
C VAL A 34 3.33 11.23 1.74
N THR A 35 2.19 10.59 2.02
CA THR A 35 1.53 9.71 1.05
C THR A 35 0.57 10.55 0.23
N VAL A 36 0.60 10.42 -1.09
CA VAL A 36 -0.26 11.18 -1.99
C VAL A 36 -1.37 10.28 -2.53
N SER A 37 -2.60 10.71 -2.31
CA SER A 37 -3.81 10.06 -2.81
C SER A 37 -3.89 10.12 -4.35
N THR A 38 -4.71 9.24 -4.94
CA THR A 38 -4.93 9.21 -6.40
C THR A 38 -5.50 10.53 -6.93
N THR A 39 -6.38 11.16 -6.15
CA THR A 39 -6.84 12.53 -6.34
C THR A 39 -6.03 13.46 -5.46
N ILE A 40 -5.38 14.46 -6.04
CA ILE A 40 -4.54 15.39 -5.29
C ILE A 40 -5.40 16.33 -4.46
N ASP A 41 -5.23 16.25 -3.13
CA ASP A 41 -5.70 17.24 -2.18
C ASP A 41 -4.50 18.01 -1.61
N LEU A 42 -4.34 19.26 -2.03
CA LEU A 42 -3.26 20.11 -1.56
C LEU A 42 -3.39 20.45 -0.07
N ALA A 43 -4.61 20.53 0.46
CA ALA A 43 -4.85 20.82 1.87
C ALA A 43 -4.41 19.64 2.74
N GLU A 44 -4.73 18.41 2.34
CA GLU A 44 -4.28 17.19 3.01
C GLU A 44 -2.74 17.14 3.05
N ILE A 45 -2.08 17.39 1.91
CA ILE A 45 -0.61 17.39 1.81
C ILE A 45 0.01 18.47 2.70
N VAL A 46 -0.50 19.70 2.65
CA VAL A 46 -0.02 20.81 3.48
C VAL A 46 -0.17 20.50 4.97
N ASN A 47 -1.32 19.96 5.38
CA ASN A 47 -1.56 19.58 6.77
C ASN A 47 -0.61 18.46 7.21
N CYS A 48 -0.41 17.44 6.36
CA CYS A 48 0.51 16.35 6.64
C CYS A 48 1.94 16.89 6.88
N ILE A 49 2.42 17.79 6.00
CA ILE A 49 3.73 18.42 6.15
C ILE A 49 3.80 19.26 7.43
N GLY A 50 2.78 20.09 7.69
CA GLY A 50 2.67 20.93 8.88
C GLY A 50 2.75 20.12 10.18
N SER A 51 2.07 18.97 10.21
CA SER A 51 2.08 18.03 11.33
C SER A 51 3.47 17.47 11.59
N ARG A 52 4.17 17.05 10.53
CA ARG A 52 5.54 16.50 10.62
C ARG A 52 6.59 17.51 11.10
N ILE A 53 6.34 18.81 10.94
CA ILE A 53 7.22 19.87 11.42
C ILE A 53 6.73 20.54 12.72
N GLY A 54 5.68 20.00 13.35
CA GLY A 54 5.16 20.48 14.64
C GLY A 54 4.41 21.81 14.57
N ARG A 55 3.73 22.10 13.46
CA ARG A 55 2.95 23.35 13.23
C ARG A 55 1.44 23.16 13.24
N ASP A 56 0.96 21.97 13.57
CA ASP A 56 -0.40 21.53 13.27
C ASP A 56 -1.39 21.69 14.44
N ASP A 57 -1.39 22.88 15.04
CA ASP A 57 -2.36 23.28 16.05
C ASP A 57 -3.67 23.81 15.43
N GLU A 58 -4.71 23.96 16.24
CA GLU A 58 -6.03 24.41 15.76
C GLU A 58 -5.99 25.80 15.12
N GLU A 59 -5.17 26.71 15.67
CA GLU A 59 -5.00 28.05 15.14
C GLU A 59 -4.41 27.99 13.73
N TRP A 60 -3.36 27.20 13.52
CA TRP A 60 -2.72 27.00 12.23
C TRP A 60 -3.65 26.32 11.22
N ARG A 61 -4.38 25.27 11.63
CA ARG A 61 -5.36 24.59 10.76
C ARG A 61 -6.50 25.50 10.32
N SER A 62 -6.86 26.50 11.12
CA SER A 62 -7.89 27.48 10.78
C SER A 62 -7.47 28.48 9.69
N LYS A 63 -6.16 28.59 9.41
CA LYS A 63 -5.63 29.51 8.39
C LYS A 63 -5.98 29.06 6.97
N ARG A 64 -5.90 30.01 6.03
CA ARG A 64 -6.00 29.70 4.60
C ARG A 64 -4.87 28.77 4.18
N LEU A 65 -5.10 27.99 3.12
CA LEU A 65 -4.11 27.04 2.62
C LEU A 65 -2.79 27.73 2.27
N GLU A 66 -2.87 28.91 1.66
CA GLU A 66 -1.71 29.70 1.23
C GLU A 66 -0.89 30.21 2.43
N ASP A 67 -1.56 30.58 3.52
CA ASP A 67 -0.91 31.03 4.75
C ASP A 67 -0.19 29.85 5.44
N ARG A 68 -0.85 28.69 5.49
CA ARG A 68 -0.23 27.44 5.99
C ARG A 68 1.00 27.04 5.18
N ALA A 69 0.89 27.07 3.86
CA ALA A 69 2.01 26.82 2.95
C ALA A 69 3.15 27.84 3.15
N SER A 70 2.81 29.12 3.36
CA SER A 70 3.79 30.17 3.63
C SER A 70 4.53 29.96 4.96
N ASP A 71 3.83 29.50 5.99
CA ASP A 71 4.43 29.14 7.28
C ASP A 71 5.40 27.96 7.14
N ILE A 72 5.01 26.91 6.39
CA ILE A 72 5.87 25.76 6.07
C ILE A 72 7.13 26.25 5.34
N PHE A 73 6.97 27.11 4.33
CA PHE A 73 8.08 27.64 3.56
C PHE A 73 9.05 28.43 4.45
N ALA A 74 8.53 29.37 5.25
CA ALA A 74 9.34 30.19 6.14
C ALA A 74 10.16 29.34 7.13
N PHE A 75 9.58 28.23 7.59
CA PHE A 75 10.24 27.27 8.47
C PHE A 75 11.31 26.45 7.74
N LEU A 76 10.95 25.77 6.65
CA LEU A 76 11.84 24.86 5.93
C LEU A 76 12.97 25.57 5.19
N ASN A 77 12.80 26.86 4.84
CA ASN A 77 13.83 27.62 4.15
C ASN A 77 15.11 27.83 4.99
N LYS A 78 15.05 27.57 6.30
CA LYS A 78 16.19 27.66 7.23
C LYS A 78 16.69 26.28 7.69
N LYS A 79 16.20 25.20 7.06
CA LYS A 79 16.41 23.82 7.47
C LYS A 79 16.86 22.98 6.29
N LYS A 80 17.70 21.99 6.57
CA LYS A 80 18.08 20.96 5.62
C LYS A 80 17.13 19.78 5.78
N PHE A 81 16.30 19.50 4.78
CA PHE A 81 15.23 18.49 4.88
C PHE A 81 15.25 17.48 3.74
N VAL A 82 14.66 16.32 3.97
CA VAL A 82 14.24 15.39 2.92
C VAL A 82 12.73 15.27 2.93
N LEU A 83 12.09 15.59 1.81
CA LEU A 83 10.68 15.32 1.58
C LEU A 83 10.53 14.04 0.76
N LEU A 84 9.78 13.08 1.28
CA LEU A 84 9.46 11.81 0.66
C LEU A 84 7.97 11.84 0.25
N LEU A 85 7.69 11.99 -1.04
CA LEU A 85 6.33 11.98 -1.61
C LEU A 85 6.03 10.60 -2.20
N ASP A 86 5.22 9.80 -1.53
CA ASP A 86 4.88 8.44 -1.98
C ASP A 86 3.60 8.43 -2.82
N GLY A 87 3.69 7.94 -4.06
CA GLY A 87 2.52 7.64 -4.89
C GLY A 87 2.02 8.79 -5.77
N LEU A 88 2.91 9.60 -6.36
CA LEU A 88 2.50 10.66 -7.29
C LEU A 88 1.89 10.11 -8.59
N TRP A 89 0.71 10.64 -8.91
CA TRP A 89 -0.04 10.36 -10.14
C TRP A 89 0.10 11.47 -11.18
N GLU A 90 0.19 12.72 -10.73
CA GLU A 90 0.34 13.90 -11.58
C GLU A 90 1.26 14.94 -10.92
N ARG A 91 1.46 16.08 -11.60
CA ARG A 91 2.39 17.13 -11.16
C ARG A 91 1.84 17.86 -9.93
N ILE A 92 2.71 18.03 -8.92
CA ILE A 92 2.49 18.94 -7.80
C ILE A 92 3.42 20.14 -7.92
N ASP A 93 2.87 21.34 -7.73
CA ASP A 93 3.68 22.54 -7.54
C ASP A 93 4.18 22.60 -6.09
N LEU A 94 5.46 22.29 -5.89
CA LEU A 94 6.12 22.32 -4.58
C LEU A 94 5.94 23.67 -3.86
N LYS A 95 5.84 24.78 -4.59
CA LYS A 95 5.61 26.10 -3.98
C LYS A 95 4.22 26.21 -3.35
N LYS A 96 3.20 25.61 -3.95
CA LYS A 96 1.82 25.63 -3.44
C LYS A 96 1.67 24.86 -2.13
N ILE A 97 2.56 23.89 -1.89
CA ILE A 97 2.60 23.12 -0.63
C ILE A 97 3.69 23.62 0.33
N GLY A 98 4.25 24.81 0.08
CA GLY A 98 5.19 25.46 0.99
C GLY A 98 6.61 24.90 0.96
N ILE A 99 6.97 24.08 -0.03
CA ILE A 99 8.28 23.45 -0.11
C ILE A 99 9.29 24.37 -0.83
N PRO A 100 10.37 24.81 -0.15
CA PRO A 100 11.45 25.53 -0.82
C PRO A 100 12.11 24.65 -1.88
N VAL A 101 12.55 25.27 -2.98
CA VAL A 101 13.20 24.54 -4.07
C VAL A 101 14.49 23.89 -3.55
N PRO A 102 14.63 22.55 -3.63
CA PRO A 102 15.86 21.87 -3.25
C PRO A 102 17.04 22.35 -4.10
N SER A 103 18.19 22.56 -3.47
CA SER A 103 19.41 22.98 -4.17
C SER A 103 20.65 22.43 -3.48
N LEU A 104 21.78 22.40 -4.19
CA LEU A 104 23.06 22.03 -3.59
C LEU A 104 23.44 22.94 -2.41
N GLN A 105 22.99 24.20 -2.42
CA GLN A 105 23.30 25.18 -1.38
C GLN A 105 22.54 24.93 -0.07
N ASN A 106 21.24 24.60 -0.14
CA ASN A 106 20.45 24.29 1.06
C ASN A 106 20.58 22.82 1.49
N GLY A 107 21.11 21.95 0.63
CA GLY A 107 21.34 20.54 0.92
C GLY A 107 20.06 19.70 1.07
N SER A 108 18.89 20.30 0.86
CA SER A 108 17.60 19.64 0.95
C SER A 108 17.33 18.77 -0.27
N LYS A 109 16.46 17.77 -0.13
CA LYS A 109 16.07 16.85 -1.21
C LYS A 109 14.57 16.61 -1.23
N VAL A 110 14.03 16.41 -2.43
CA VAL A 110 12.70 15.86 -2.64
C VAL A 110 12.88 14.54 -3.37
N VAL A 111 12.39 13.46 -2.78
CA VAL A 111 12.36 12.13 -3.38
C VAL A 111 10.90 11.75 -3.52
N PHE A 112 10.51 11.21 -4.66
CA PHE A 112 9.14 10.80 -4.86
C PHE A 112 9.05 9.48 -5.61
N THR A 113 7.97 8.75 -5.38
CA THR A 113 7.63 7.55 -6.15
C THR A 113 6.46 7.88 -7.08
N CYS A 114 6.51 7.35 -8.29
CA CYS A 114 5.41 7.48 -9.26
C CYS A 114 5.35 6.23 -10.13
N ARG A 115 4.21 6.03 -10.81
CA ARG A 115 4.00 4.86 -11.69
C ARG A 115 4.40 5.12 -13.14
N SER A 116 4.37 6.38 -13.56
CA SER A 116 4.67 6.84 -14.93
C SER A 116 5.95 7.67 -14.97
N GLU A 117 6.82 7.39 -15.94
CA GLU A 117 8.03 8.19 -16.16
C GLU A 117 7.72 9.63 -16.58
N ASP A 118 6.56 9.87 -17.20
CA ASP A 118 6.12 11.22 -17.56
C ASP A 118 5.97 12.11 -16.32
N VAL A 119 5.52 11.53 -15.20
CA VAL A 119 5.43 12.23 -13.90
C VAL A 119 6.81 12.70 -13.46
N CYS A 120 7.86 11.90 -13.65
CA CYS A 120 9.24 12.33 -13.37
C CYS A 120 9.63 13.54 -14.23
N GLY A 121 9.23 13.55 -15.50
CA GLY A 121 9.50 14.65 -16.43
C GLY A 121 8.79 15.94 -16.04
N VAL A 122 7.49 15.90 -15.80
CA VAL A 122 6.70 17.09 -15.44
C VAL A 122 7.01 17.64 -14.06
N MET A 123 7.48 16.79 -13.13
CA MET A 123 8.02 17.21 -11.83
C MET A 123 9.43 17.80 -11.93
N GLY A 124 10.12 17.64 -13.07
CA GLY A 124 11.49 18.11 -13.25
C GLY A 124 12.50 17.33 -12.41
N ALA A 125 12.34 16.01 -12.29
CA ALA A 125 13.27 15.17 -11.55
C ALA A 125 14.70 15.28 -12.13
N GLN A 126 15.67 15.53 -11.25
CA GLN A 126 17.09 15.59 -11.60
C GLN A 126 17.66 14.20 -11.86
N GLU A 127 17.23 13.22 -11.06
CA GLU A 127 17.66 11.83 -11.13
C GLU A 127 16.43 10.92 -11.21
N LYS A 128 16.52 9.87 -12.03
CA LYS A 128 15.44 8.89 -12.21
C LYS A 128 15.97 7.50 -11.89
N VAL A 129 15.29 6.80 -11.00
CA VAL A 129 15.59 5.40 -10.69
C VAL A 129 14.40 4.54 -11.11
N ARG A 130 14.60 3.69 -12.10
CA ARG A 130 13.60 2.71 -12.51
C ARG A 130 13.70 1.48 -11.58
N VAL A 131 12.65 1.22 -10.83
CA VAL A 131 12.54 0.00 -10.02
C VAL A 131 12.04 -1.13 -10.90
N GLU A 132 12.87 -2.16 -11.06
CA GLU A 132 12.58 -3.35 -11.86
C GLU A 132 11.94 -4.46 -11.03
N CYS A 133 11.35 -5.44 -11.71
CA CYS A 133 10.92 -6.69 -11.06
C CYS A 133 12.12 -7.45 -10.49
N LEU A 134 11.86 -8.34 -9.53
CA LEU A 134 12.87 -9.19 -8.94
C LEU A 134 13.44 -10.18 -9.97
N SER A 135 14.73 -10.47 -9.84
CA SER A 135 15.37 -11.58 -10.56
C SER A 135 14.68 -12.91 -10.19
N PRO A 136 14.76 -13.95 -11.05
CA PRO A 136 14.14 -15.24 -10.77
C PRO A 136 14.53 -15.82 -9.40
N GLU A 137 15.78 -15.63 -8.97
CA GLU A 137 16.30 -16.12 -7.70
C GLU A 137 15.66 -15.37 -6.52
N ASN A 138 15.67 -14.04 -6.55
CA ASN A 138 15.07 -13.22 -5.50
C ASN A 138 13.53 -13.38 -5.45
N ALA A 139 12.90 -13.58 -6.61
CA ALA A 139 11.48 -13.85 -6.72
C ALA A 139 11.12 -15.19 -6.05
N TRP A 140 11.90 -16.23 -6.33
CA TRP A 140 11.74 -17.54 -5.72
C TRP A 140 11.90 -17.50 -4.19
N ASP A 141 12.93 -16.79 -3.70
CA ASP A 141 13.16 -16.62 -2.27
C ASP A 141 12.00 -15.90 -1.58
N LEU A 142 11.50 -14.81 -2.17
CA LEU A 142 10.35 -14.08 -1.65
C LEU A 142 9.08 -14.96 -1.65
N PHE A 143 8.83 -15.68 -2.74
CA PHE A 143 7.68 -16.57 -2.86
C PHE A 143 7.72 -17.67 -1.80
N CYS A 144 8.87 -18.34 -1.65
CA CYS A 144 9.06 -19.39 -0.65
C CYS A 144 8.81 -18.88 0.78
N LYS A 145 9.31 -17.67 1.07
CA LYS A 145 9.09 -17.01 2.36
C LYS A 145 7.60 -16.79 2.66
N LYS A 146 6.80 -16.50 1.64
CA LYS A 146 5.36 -16.22 1.76
C LYS A 146 4.50 -17.48 1.81
N VAL A 147 4.86 -18.50 1.05
CA VAL A 147 4.20 -19.83 1.06
C VAL A 147 4.48 -20.58 2.37
N GLY A 148 5.71 -20.48 2.87
CA GLY A 148 6.17 -21.19 4.06
C GLY A 148 6.75 -22.57 3.74
N LYS A 149 7.88 -22.89 4.40
CA LYS A 149 8.65 -24.11 4.17
C LYS A 149 7.83 -25.40 4.33
N GLN A 150 6.98 -25.46 5.35
CA GLN A 150 6.12 -26.63 5.63
C GLN A 150 5.18 -26.96 4.47
N THR A 151 4.62 -25.94 3.81
CA THR A 151 3.71 -26.12 2.66
C THR A 151 4.48 -26.62 1.44
N ILE A 152 5.67 -26.05 1.17
CA ILE A 152 6.51 -26.43 0.02
C ILE A 152 6.98 -27.88 0.15
N GLU A 153 7.32 -28.29 1.37
CA GLU A 153 7.82 -29.63 1.67
C GLU A 153 6.70 -30.65 1.95
N ALA A 154 5.42 -30.26 1.86
CA ALA A 154 4.29 -31.13 2.18
C ALA A 154 4.15 -32.32 1.21
N HIS A 155 4.65 -32.20 -0.02
CA HIS A 155 4.63 -33.27 -1.03
C HIS A 155 5.77 -33.09 -2.05
N PRO A 156 6.41 -34.17 -2.56
CA PRO A 156 7.51 -34.07 -3.54
C PRO A 156 7.20 -33.21 -4.77
N ASP A 157 6.00 -33.34 -5.33
CA ASP A 157 5.58 -32.59 -6.52
C ASP A 157 5.34 -31.08 -6.28
N ILE A 158 5.09 -30.66 -5.03
CA ILE A 158 4.71 -29.27 -4.72
C ILE A 158 5.85 -28.30 -5.08
N HIS A 159 7.11 -28.68 -4.85
CA HIS A 159 8.23 -27.81 -5.18
C HIS A 159 8.24 -27.42 -6.67
N SER A 160 7.97 -28.38 -7.57
CA SER A 160 7.91 -28.12 -9.01
C SER A 160 6.76 -27.18 -9.38
N LEU A 161 5.56 -27.44 -8.85
CA LEU A 161 4.38 -26.61 -9.07
C LEU A 161 4.53 -25.20 -8.49
N ALA A 162 5.20 -25.08 -7.35
CA ALA A 162 5.50 -23.81 -6.71
C ALA A 162 6.41 -22.94 -7.58
N MET A 163 7.43 -23.53 -8.21
CA MET A 163 8.27 -22.81 -9.17
C MET A 163 7.47 -22.30 -10.37
N GLU A 164 6.55 -23.11 -10.90
CA GLU A 164 5.67 -22.70 -12.01
C GLU A 164 4.76 -21.53 -11.61
N VAL A 165 4.15 -21.59 -10.43
CA VAL A 165 3.34 -20.46 -9.90
C VAL A 165 4.21 -19.21 -9.72
N CYS A 166 5.41 -19.35 -9.15
CA CYS A 166 6.34 -18.24 -8.98
C CYS A 166 6.73 -17.59 -10.32
N GLN A 167 6.92 -18.38 -11.38
CA GLN A 167 7.20 -17.85 -12.72
C GLN A 167 6.02 -17.03 -13.27
N LYS A 168 4.77 -17.42 -12.97
CA LYS A 168 3.57 -16.64 -13.34
C LYS A 168 3.42 -15.34 -12.56
N CYS A 169 4.22 -15.11 -11.51
CA CYS A 169 4.31 -13.84 -10.81
C CYS A 169 5.23 -12.82 -11.51
N TYR A 170 5.95 -13.20 -12.58
CA TYR A 170 6.82 -12.30 -13.37
C TYR A 170 7.80 -11.46 -12.53
N GLY A 171 8.28 -12.01 -11.41
CA GLY A 171 9.16 -11.31 -10.47
C GLY A 171 8.52 -10.12 -9.75
N LEU A 172 7.21 -9.91 -9.87
CA LEU A 172 6.52 -8.76 -9.27
C LEU A 172 6.27 -9.02 -7.76
N PRO A 173 6.87 -8.25 -6.85
CA PRO A 173 6.75 -8.46 -5.40
C PRO A 173 5.31 -8.55 -4.89
N LEU A 174 4.40 -7.72 -5.40
CA LEU A 174 2.99 -7.77 -5.00
C LEU A 174 2.36 -9.13 -5.34
N MET A 175 2.51 -9.63 -6.56
CA MET A 175 1.97 -10.95 -6.94
C MET A 175 2.64 -12.09 -6.17
N LEU A 176 3.96 -12.02 -5.97
CA LEU A 176 4.70 -13.03 -5.20
C LEU A 176 4.16 -13.11 -3.76
N ASN A 177 3.86 -11.97 -3.15
CA ASN A 177 3.26 -11.91 -1.82
C ASN A 177 1.83 -12.46 -1.81
N THR A 178 0.96 -11.92 -2.68
CA THR A 178 -0.47 -12.24 -2.71
C THR A 178 -0.69 -13.72 -3.06
N LEU A 179 -0.11 -14.23 -4.15
CA LEU A 179 -0.22 -15.64 -4.51
C LEU A 179 0.53 -16.53 -3.51
N GLY A 180 1.68 -16.11 -2.99
CA GLY A 180 2.41 -16.88 -1.99
C GLY A 180 1.56 -17.13 -0.72
N LEU A 181 0.86 -16.10 -0.24
CA LEU A 181 -0.08 -16.22 0.88
C LEU A 181 -1.28 -17.11 0.54
N THR A 182 -1.89 -16.95 -0.63
CA THR A 182 -2.98 -17.84 -1.09
C THR A 182 -2.54 -19.31 -1.17
N MET A 183 -1.31 -19.57 -1.61
CA MET A 183 -0.75 -20.92 -1.68
C MET A 183 -0.34 -21.48 -0.32
N SER A 184 -0.16 -20.64 0.71
CA SER A 184 0.35 -21.05 2.04
C SER A 184 -0.56 -22.03 2.78
N SER A 185 -1.82 -22.17 2.39
CA SER A 185 -2.79 -23.14 2.94
C SER A 185 -2.98 -24.39 2.09
N LYS A 186 -2.43 -24.45 0.87
CA LYS A 186 -2.62 -25.56 -0.07
C LYS A 186 -1.63 -26.69 0.19
N ARG A 187 -2.12 -27.89 0.50
CA ARG A 187 -1.28 -29.00 0.99
C ARG A 187 -1.12 -30.13 -0.02
N THR A 188 -1.91 -30.15 -1.09
CA THR A 188 -1.91 -31.24 -2.08
C THR A 188 -1.52 -30.75 -3.47
N PRO A 189 -0.84 -31.58 -4.30
CA PRO A 189 -0.51 -31.22 -5.68
C PRO A 189 -1.74 -30.84 -6.54
N SER A 190 -2.91 -31.41 -6.24
CA SER A 190 -4.15 -31.11 -6.95
C SER A 190 -4.63 -29.67 -6.70
N GLU A 191 -4.54 -29.17 -5.47
CA GLU A 191 -4.86 -27.78 -5.15
C GLU A 191 -3.90 -26.80 -5.85
N TRP A 192 -2.61 -27.14 -5.89
CA TRP A 192 -1.60 -26.35 -6.59
C TRP A 192 -1.87 -26.30 -8.10
N ARG A 193 -2.14 -27.44 -8.73
CA ARG A 193 -2.53 -27.50 -10.16
C ARG A 193 -3.82 -26.73 -10.44
N PHE A 194 -4.79 -26.77 -9.52
CA PHE A 194 -6.03 -26.02 -9.67
C PHE A 194 -5.79 -24.52 -9.77
N VAL A 195 -4.94 -23.95 -8.90
CA VAL A 195 -4.57 -22.53 -8.97
C VAL A 195 -3.74 -22.24 -10.22
N LEU A 196 -2.75 -23.08 -10.51
CA LEU A 196 -1.85 -22.89 -11.66
C LEU A 196 -2.61 -22.85 -12.99
N ASN A 197 -3.60 -23.71 -13.18
CA ASN A 197 -4.42 -23.74 -14.40
C ASN A 197 -5.29 -22.50 -14.59
N ARG A 198 -5.53 -21.71 -13.53
CA ARG A 198 -6.30 -20.46 -13.58
C ARG A 198 -5.42 -19.23 -13.77
N LEU A 199 -4.10 -19.35 -13.65
CA LEU A 199 -3.16 -18.27 -13.88
C LEU A 199 -3.00 -17.99 -15.39
N VAL A 200 -3.11 -16.72 -15.79
CA VAL A 200 -2.98 -16.32 -17.20
C VAL A 200 -1.49 -16.20 -17.57
N GLY A 201 -1.08 -16.86 -18.67
CA GLY A 201 0.30 -16.83 -19.21
C GLY A 201 0.52 -15.84 -20.37
N ASN A 202 1.78 -15.38 -20.54
CA ASN A 202 2.42 -14.70 -21.70
C ASN A 202 1.67 -13.50 -22.32
N ALA A 203 2.14 -12.26 -22.11
CA ALA A 203 1.60 -11.04 -22.73
C ALA A 203 2.68 -10.07 -23.22
N VAL A 204 2.30 -9.27 -24.22
CA VAL A 204 2.95 -8.01 -24.59
C VAL A 204 2.56 -6.95 -23.55
N ILE A 205 3.45 -6.00 -23.26
CA ILE A 205 3.36 -5.00 -22.17
C ILE A 205 1.96 -4.35 -21.95
N PRO A 206 1.15 -4.00 -22.97
CA PRO A 206 -0.18 -3.43 -22.76
C PRO A 206 -1.18 -4.38 -22.07
N LEU A 207 -1.05 -5.69 -22.29
CA LEU A 207 -1.89 -6.74 -21.68
C LEU A 207 -1.37 -7.17 -20.31
N MET A 208 -0.26 -6.59 -19.84
CA MET A 208 0.37 -7.02 -18.59
C MET A 208 -0.40 -6.52 -17.35
N GLU A 209 -0.98 -5.33 -17.41
CA GLU A 209 -1.78 -4.80 -16.29
C GLU A 209 -3.05 -5.62 -16.06
N GLU A 210 -3.83 -5.90 -17.12
CA GLU A 210 -5.03 -6.74 -17.02
C GLU A 210 -4.70 -8.16 -16.51
N LYS A 211 -3.56 -8.73 -16.90
CA LYS A 211 -3.10 -10.03 -16.37
C LYS A 211 -2.69 -9.97 -14.92
N ILE A 212 -2.07 -8.89 -14.48
CA ILE A 212 -1.77 -8.68 -13.06
C ILE A 212 -3.07 -8.65 -12.27
N LEU A 213 -4.06 -7.88 -12.71
CA LEU A 213 -5.38 -7.83 -12.06
C LEU A 213 -6.06 -9.22 -12.07
N SER A 214 -6.03 -9.91 -13.21
CA SER A 214 -6.59 -11.26 -13.36
C SER A 214 -5.93 -12.29 -12.44
N ASN A 215 -4.60 -12.26 -12.30
CA ASN A 215 -3.88 -13.18 -11.41
C ASN A 215 -4.11 -12.83 -9.93
N LEU A 216 -4.17 -11.53 -9.57
CA LEU A 216 -4.51 -11.08 -8.22
C LEU A 216 -5.95 -11.42 -7.84
N LYS A 217 -6.89 -11.41 -8.80
CA LYS A 217 -8.28 -11.84 -8.60
C LYS A 217 -8.37 -13.28 -8.10
N LEU A 218 -7.40 -14.15 -8.37
CA LEU A 218 -7.43 -15.51 -7.84
C LEU A 218 -7.39 -15.56 -6.31
N SER A 219 -6.72 -14.60 -5.66
CA SER A 219 -6.74 -14.49 -4.20
C SER A 219 -8.11 -14.07 -3.69
N TYR A 220 -8.80 -13.17 -4.41
CA TYR A 220 -10.20 -12.82 -4.13
C TYR A 220 -11.16 -14.00 -4.36
N ASP A 221 -11.03 -14.70 -5.49
CA ASP A 221 -11.84 -15.87 -5.82
C ASP A 221 -11.62 -17.04 -4.85
N SER A 222 -10.49 -17.04 -4.13
CA SER A 222 -10.19 -18.07 -3.11
C SER A 222 -10.88 -17.83 -1.77
N LEU A 223 -11.50 -16.66 -1.58
CA LEU A 223 -12.34 -16.39 -0.41
C LEU A 223 -13.61 -17.26 -0.50
N GLU A 224 -13.84 -18.08 0.51
CA GLU A 224 -14.94 -19.08 0.50
C GLU A 224 -16.31 -18.47 0.83
N ASN A 225 -16.35 -17.28 1.42
CA ASN A 225 -17.55 -16.65 1.94
C ASN A 225 -17.86 -15.33 1.21
N GLU A 226 -19.10 -15.18 0.73
CA GLU A 226 -19.57 -14.00 -0.03
C GLU A 226 -19.66 -12.72 0.81
N THR A 227 -19.90 -12.82 2.12
CA THR A 227 -19.76 -11.70 3.06
C THR A 227 -18.33 -11.16 3.03
N ILE A 228 -17.32 -12.03 3.11
CA ILE A 228 -15.90 -11.61 3.11
C ILE A 228 -15.56 -10.90 1.79
N LYS A 229 -16.04 -11.44 0.67
CA LYS A 229 -15.89 -10.81 -0.66
C LYS A 229 -16.58 -9.45 -0.74
N SER A 230 -17.79 -9.33 -0.20
CA SER A 230 -18.55 -8.07 -0.21
C SER A 230 -17.88 -7.00 0.66
N CYS A 231 -17.40 -7.39 1.85
CA CYS A 231 -16.59 -6.53 2.71
C CYS A 231 -15.30 -6.05 2.02
N PHE A 232 -14.63 -6.90 1.23
CA PHE A 232 -13.47 -6.50 0.43
C PHE A 232 -13.82 -5.48 -0.66
N LEU A 233 -14.90 -5.70 -1.40
CA LEU A 233 -15.33 -4.76 -2.44
C LEU A 233 -15.76 -3.42 -1.84
N TYR A 234 -16.45 -3.44 -0.70
CA TYR A 234 -16.77 -2.25 0.08
C TYR A 234 -15.50 -1.47 0.46
N LEU A 235 -14.48 -2.17 0.96
CA LEU A 235 -13.19 -1.57 1.28
C LEU A 235 -12.55 -0.89 0.07
N CYS A 236 -12.57 -1.53 -1.10
CA CYS A 236 -12.02 -0.96 -2.34
C CYS A 236 -12.77 0.30 -2.77
N PHE A 237 -14.07 0.38 -2.47
CA PHE A 237 -14.90 1.54 -2.76
C PHE A 237 -14.57 2.72 -1.81
N VAL A 238 -14.59 2.48 -0.49
CA VAL A 238 -14.38 3.56 0.50
C VAL A 238 -12.95 4.10 0.50
N THR A 239 -11.94 3.27 0.25
CA THR A 239 -10.53 3.70 0.21
C THR A 239 -10.18 4.66 -0.93
N ARG A 240 -11.02 4.76 -1.97
CA ARG A 240 -10.85 5.76 -3.04
C ARG A 240 -11.51 7.10 -2.70
N THR A 241 -12.33 7.15 -1.65
CA THR A 241 -13.06 8.36 -1.28
C THR A 241 -12.20 9.19 -0.32
N PRO A 242 -11.66 10.36 -0.74
CA PRO A 242 -10.84 11.22 0.13
C PRO A 242 -11.59 11.80 1.33
N ARG A 243 -12.88 11.42 1.51
CA ARG A 243 -13.75 11.90 2.59
C ARG A 243 -13.88 10.92 3.75
N ILE A 244 -13.46 9.67 3.59
CA ILE A 244 -13.60 8.65 4.63
C ILE A 244 -12.19 8.25 5.07
N GLU A 245 -11.57 9.09 5.90
CA GLU A 245 -10.53 8.59 6.78
C GLU A 245 -11.21 7.58 7.70
N MET A 246 -11.09 6.27 7.42
CA MET A 246 -11.49 5.26 8.40
C MET A 246 -10.44 5.27 9.48
N HIS A 247 -10.77 5.86 10.64
CA HIS A 247 -9.80 6.18 11.67
C HIS A 247 -9.47 4.96 12.55
N SER A 248 -10.31 3.91 12.55
CA SER A 248 -10.02 2.67 13.28
C SER A 248 -10.60 1.39 12.64
N LYS A 249 -10.10 0.23 13.10
CA LYS A 249 -10.65 -1.08 12.73
C LYS A 249 -12.09 -1.25 13.20
N GLU A 250 -12.41 -0.67 14.35
CA GLU A 250 -13.72 -0.75 15.00
C GLU A 250 -14.75 -0.01 14.15
N GLU A 251 -14.44 1.22 13.74
CA GLU A 251 -15.32 2.03 12.88
C GLU A 251 -15.63 1.34 11.55
N LEU A 252 -14.63 0.74 10.91
CA LEU A 252 -14.84 -0.02 9.68
C LEU A 252 -15.81 -1.20 9.91
N VAL A 253 -15.62 -1.96 10.99
CA VAL A 253 -16.48 -3.10 11.29
C VAL A 253 -17.90 -2.66 11.61
N LEU A 254 -18.05 -1.59 12.40
CA LEU A 254 -19.36 -1.02 12.72
C LEU A 254 -20.06 -0.49 11.47
N GLN A 255 -19.31 0.10 10.53
CA GLN A 255 -19.85 0.55 9.26
C GLN A 255 -20.30 -0.63 8.39
N TRP A 256 -19.50 -1.70 8.29
CA TRP A 256 -19.92 -2.92 7.61
C TRP A 256 -21.18 -3.54 8.20
N PHE A 257 -21.28 -3.54 9.53
CA PHE A 257 -22.48 -4.00 10.22
C PHE A 257 -23.69 -3.12 9.90
N ALA A 258 -23.53 -1.79 9.98
CA ALA A 258 -24.59 -0.82 9.68
C ALA A 258 -25.08 -0.88 8.23
N ASP A 259 -24.18 -1.19 7.29
CA ASP A 259 -24.47 -1.36 5.87
C ASP A 259 -25.01 -2.77 5.53
N GLY A 260 -25.26 -3.61 6.55
CA GLY A 260 -25.84 -4.96 6.39
C GLY A 260 -24.87 -5.99 5.81
N LEU A 261 -23.58 -5.68 5.70
CA LEU A 261 -22.62 -6.59 5.08
C LEU A 261 -22.32 -7.82 5.94
N LEU A 262 -22.48 -7.72 7.26
CA LEU A 262 -22.15 -8.79 8.22
C LEU A 262 -23.36 -9.64 8.63
N GLU A 263 -24.54 -9.45 8.02
CA GLU A 263 -25.79 -10.13 8.41
C GLU A 263 -25.68 -11.66 8.42
N ASP A 264 -24.97 -12.25 7.45
CA ASP A 264 -24.78 -13.71 7.38
C ASP A 264 -23.80 -14.27 8.42
N LEU A 265 -23.04 -13.41 9.11
CA LEU A 265 -22.01 -13.80 10.08
C LEU A 265 -22.38 -13.45 11.53
N VAL A 266 -23.22 -12.45 11.75
CA VAL A 266 -23.61 -11.97 13.08
C VAL A 266 -24.96 -12.56 13.45
N ASP A 267 -24.98 -13.52 14.39
CA ASP A 267 -26.21 -14.15 14.88
C ASP A 267 -26.80 -13.44 16.12
N ASP A 268 -26.00 -12.63 16.80
CA ASP A 268 -26.39 -11.77 17.92
C ASP A 268 -26.01 -10.30 17.65
N ALA A 269 -26.93 -9.59 16.98
CA ALA A 269 -26.78 -8.19 16.59
C ALA A 269 -26.72 -7.21 17.77
N ASP A 270 -27.28 -7.58 18.93
CA ASP A 270 -27.29 -6.73 20.13
C ASP A 270 -25.97 -6.83 20.91
N ASN A 271 -25.15 -7.85 20.62
CA ASN A 271 -23.86 -8.05 21.23
C ASN A 271 -22.74 -7.35 20.45
N TYR A 272 -22.41 -6.14 20.91
CA TYR A 272 -21.33 -5.31 20.36
C TYR A 272 -20.00 -6.06 20.18
N PHE A 273 -19.60 -6.90 21.15
CA PHE A 273 -18.33 -7.63 21.05
C PHE A 273 -18.39 -8.73 19.99
N HIS A 274 -19.54 -9.39 19.84
CA HIS A 274 -19.74 -10.41 18.81
C HIS A 274 -19.65 -9.81 17.39
N VAL A 275 -20.27 -8.63 17.17
CA VAL A 275 -20.14 -7.89 15.91
C VAL A 275 -18.67 -7.58 15.58
N LEU A 276 -17.91 -7.10 16.56
CA LEU A 276 -16.49 -6.82 16.39
C LEU A 276 -15.67 -8.06 16.06
N ASP A 277 -15.88 -9.17 16.79
CA ASP A 277 -15.18 -10.43 16.55
C ASP A 277 -15.45 -10.97 15.13
N CYS A 278 -16.71 -10.93 14.67
CA CYS A 278 -17.07 -11.33 13.30
C CYS A 278 -16.37 -10.44 12.25
N GLY A 279 -16.39 -9.12 12.42
CA GLY A 279 -15.70 -8.21 11.51
C GLY A 279 -14.18 -8.37 11.51
N TYR A 280 -13.57 -8.64 12.66
CA TYR A 280 -12.14 -8.92 12.75
C TYR A 280 -11.75 -10.25 12.11
N ALA A 281 -12.62 -11.27 12.18
CA ALA A 281 -12.42 -12.51 11.46
C ALA A 281 -12.41 -12.28 9.93
N VAL A 282 -13.34 -11.46 9.41
CA VAL A 282 -13.35 -11.04 7.99
C VAL A 282 -12.02 -10.40 7.62
N LEU A 283 -11.55 -9.44 8.41
CA LEU A 283 -10.29 -8.74 8.15
C LEU A 283 -9.07 -9.68 8.18
N SER A 284 -9.03 -10.61 9.13
CA SER A 284 -8.00 -11.63 9.21
C SER A 284 -7.97 -12.53 7.98
N ALA A 285 -9.15 -12.89 7.45
CA ALA A 285 -9.26 -13.66 6.21
C ALA A 285 -8.73 -12.89 4.99
N LEU A 286 -9.05 -11.59 4.88
CA LEU A 286 -8.52 -10.73 3.81
C LEU A 286 -7.00 -10.59 3.86
N GLN A 287 -6.43 -10.47 5.07
CA GLN A 287 -4.97 -10.44 5.27
C GLN A 287 -4.32 -11.77 4.89
N SER A 288 -4.94 -12.88 5.28
CA SER A 288 -4.47 -14.23 4.94
C SER A 288 -4.53 -14.50 3.43
N ALA A 289 -5.44 -13.84 2.73
CA ALA A 289 -5.53 -13.86 1.27
C ALA A 289 -4.57 -12.87 0.58
N GLY A 290 -3.84 -12.03 1.33
CA GLY A 290 -2.93 -11.02 0.75
C GLY A 290 -3.65 -9.87 0.04
N LEU A 291 -4.90 -9.58 0.42
CA LEU A 291 -5.72 -8.51 -0.13
C LEU A 291 -5.67 -7.22 0.70
N CYS A 292 -5.17 -7.29 1.93
CA CYS A 292 -4.87 -6.11 2.74
C CYS A 292 -3.71 -6.39 3.70
N ASP A 293 -3.01 -5.33 4.10
CA ASP A 293 -1.91 -5.37 5.07
C ASP A 293 -2.30 -4.67 6.38
N SER A 294 -1.59 -4.99 7.46
CA SER A 294 -1.61 -4.18 8.68
C SER A 294 -0.77 -2.92 8.46
N GLY A 295 -1.37 -1.74 8.61
CA GLY A 295 -0.69 -0.44 8.55
C GLY A 295 0.17 -0.17 9.78
N PRO A 296 1.05 0.85 9.71
CA PRO A 296 1.92 1.24 10.82
C PRO A 296 1.11 1.76 12.02
N PHE A 297 1.70 1.65 13.21
CA PHE A 297 1.18 2.32 14.40
C PHE A 297 1.39 3.84 14.26
N TYR A 298 0.31 4.60 14.15
CA TYR A 298 0.36 6.03 14.46
C TYR A 298 0.14 6.24 15.96
N HIS A 299 0.55 7.40 16.48
CA HIS A 299 0.58 7.72 17.92
C HIS A 299 -0.76 7.58 18.67
N ASN A 300 -1.87 7.27 17.98
CA ASN A 300 -3.17 6.90 18.56
C ASN A 300 -3.54 5.46 18.16
N ALA A 301 -2.94 4.48 18.84
CA ALA A 301 -3.35 3.10 19.15
C ALA A 301 -4.14 2.18 18.17
N HIS A 302 -4.50 2.57 16.94
CA HIS A 302 -5.23 1.69 16.04
C HIS A 302 -4.41 1.36 14.78
N ARG A 303 -4.17 0.06 14.54
CA ARG A 303 -3.61 -0.43 13.27
C ARG A 303 -4.62 -0.16 12.17
N LEU A 304 -4.40 0.86 11.35
CA LEU A 304 -5.13 1.07 10.11
C LEU A 304 -4.89 -0.11 9.16
N TYR A 305 -5.88 -0.55 8.39
CA TYR A 305 -5.64 -1.49 7.30
C TYR A 305 -5.14 -0.72 6.09
N LYS A 306 -4.06 -1.19 5.47
CA LYS A 306 -3.53 -0.60 4.23
C LYS A 306 -3.83 -1.56 3.09
N MET A 307 -4.52 -1.07 2.06
CA MET A 307 -4.62 -1.79 0.79
C MET A 307 -3.66 -1.21 -0.22
N HIS A 308 -3.04 -2.08 -1.00
CA HIS A 308 -2.18 -1.65 -2.08
C HIS A 308 -3.06 -1.08 -3.21
N ASP A 309 -2.65 0.02 -3.83
CA ASP A 309 -3.38 0.68 -4.92
C ASP A 309 -3.77 -0.29 -6.07
N VAL A 310 -2.88 -1.22 -6.47
CA VAL A 310 -3.17 -2.29 -7.45
C VAL A 310 -4.25 -3.29 -6.97
N ILE A 311 -4.34 -3.55 -5.66
CA ILE A 311 -5.40 -4.42 -5.12
C ILE A 311 -6.75 -3.71 -5.16
N ILE A 312 -6.77 -2.39 -4.88
CA ILE A 312 -7.96 -1.55 -5.04
C ILE A 312 -8.40 -1.52 -6.51
N GLU A 313 -7.47 -1.34 -7.44
CA GLU A 313 -7.72 -1.42 -8.89
C GLU A 313 -8.31 -2.77 -9.29
N MET A 314 -7.80 -3.87 -8.72
CA MET A 314 -8.35 -5.22 -8.96
C MET A 314 -9.77 -5.34 -8.44
N GLY A 315 -10.07 -4.88 -7.21
CA GLY A 315 -11.42 -4.92 -6.66
C GLY A 315 -12.43 -4.15 -7.51
N GLN A 316 -12.03 -3.01 -8.06
CA GLN A 316 -12.86 -2.23 -8.98
C GLN A 316 -13.10 -2.96 -10.30
N TRP A 317 -12.05 -3.55 -10.87
CA TRP A 317 -12.16 -4.35 -12.09
C TRP A 317 -13.10 -5.55 -11.92
N VAL A 318 -13.14 -6.15 -10.72
CA VAL A 318 -14.07 -7.24 -10.40
C VAL A 318 -15.52 -6.77 -10.22
N SER A 319 -15.73 -5.52 -9.81
CA SER A 319 -17.07 -4.96 -9.56
C SER A 319 -17.83 -4.50 -10.82
N HIS A 320 -17.20 -4.56 -11.99
CA HIS A 320 -17.75 -4.22 -13.30
C HIS A 320 -18.05 -5.47 -14.12
#